data_AF-A0A660UNA1-F1
#
_entry.id   AF-A0A660UNA1-F1
#
_cell.length_a   1.000
_cell.length_b   1.000
_cell.length_c   1.000
_cell.angle_alpha   90.00
_cell.angle_beta   90.00
_cell.angle_gamma   90.00
#
_symmetry.space_group_name_H-M   'P 1'
#
loop_
_entity.id
_entity.type
_entity.pdbx_description
1 polymer ?
#
loop_
_entity_poly.entity_id
_entity_poly.type
_entity_poly.pdbx_seq_one_letter_code
_entity_poly.pdbx_strand_id
1 'polypeptide(L)'
;MRNHSRLEVRNTSTPLQWNVGGILDIVLLGGDLIYLGGETEEITIAGNSEAILKGGRIDYITNMQYVDELKNISIYSQPGWSWETTFDPAEQEDIITGITGLWEDNTAFAINFINDVDYDPVWMNINIVEVPEPATLLLISLGAALIRKR
;
A
#
# COMPACT_ATOMS: atom_id res chain seq x y z
N MET A 1 17.91 -23.02 -7.01
CA MET A 1 17.32 -22.18 -5.95
C MET A 1 17.36 -20.76 -6.45
N ARG A 2 16.21 -20.12 -6.64
CA ARG A 2 16.18 -18.66 -6.79
C ARG A 2 16.43 -18.10 -5.39
N ASN A 3 17.44 -17.25 -5.24
CA ASN A 3 17.68 -16.53 -3.99
C ASN A 3 16.67 -15.38 -3.97
N HIS A 4 15.65 -15.48 -3.11
CA HIS A 4 14.71 -14.39 -2.87
C HIS A 4 15.02 -13.82 -1.49
N SER A 5 15.44 -12.56 -1.42
CA SER A 5 15.43 -11.80 -0.17
C SER A 5 13.98 -11.48 0.18
N ARG A 6 13.62 -11.62 1.45
CA ARG A 6 12.30 -11.21 1.95
C ARG A 6 12.43 -10.48 3.27
N LEU A 7 11.77 -9.33 3.36
CA LEU A 7 11.57 -8.57 4.58
C LEU A 7 10.11 -8.67 5.01
N GLU A 8 9.86 -9.00 6.27
CA GLU A 8 8.53 -8.98 6.85
C GLU A 8 8.52 -8.04 8.05
N VAL A 9 7.77 -6.95 7.94
CA VAL A 9 7.57 -5.99 9.02
C VAL A 9 6.20 -6.25 9.62
N ARG A 10 6.18 -6.70 10.88
CA ARG A 10 4.92 -7.00 11.59
C ARG A 10 4.38 -5.81 12.37
N ASN A 11 5.29 -5.06 12.98
CA ASN A 11 5.02 -3.85 13.74
C ASN A 11 6.33 -3.09 13.93
N THR A 12 6.25 -1.81 14.27
CA THR A 12 7.39 -0.98 14.68
C THR A 12 7.02 -0.22 15.96
N SER A 13 8.00 0.33 16.67
CA SER A 13 7.74 1.16 17.85
C SER A 13 7.05 2.47 17.45
N THR A 14 6.19 3.01 18.30
CA THR A 14 5.50 4.28 18.06
C THR A 14 5.87 5.30 19.15
N PRO A 15 5.92 6.61 18.85
CA PRO A 15 5.69 7.24 17.54
C PRO A 15 6.89 7.12 16.59
N LEU A 16 6.66 7.29 15.28
CA LEU A 16 7.71 7.48 14.28
C LEU A 16 8.50 8.75 14.55
N GLN A 17 9.73 8.60 15.05
CA GLN A 17 10.64 9.70 15.39
C GLN A 17 12.09 9.22 15.41
N TRP A 18 13.02 10.08 14.98
CA TRP A 18 14.46 9.82 15.00
C TRP A 18 14.92 9.43 16.42
N ASN A 19 15.62 8.29 16.53
CA ASN A 19 16.10 7.72 17.80
C ASN A 19 15.01 7.38 18.85
N VAL A 20 13.73 7.30 18.47
CA VAL A 20 12.62 6.97 19.39
C VAL A 20 11.89 5.72 18.93
N GLY A 21 11.42 5.71 17.68
CA GLY A 21 10.56 4.65 17.18
C GLY A 21 10.32 4.74 15.68
N GLY A 22 9.67 3.71 15.15
CA GLY A 22 9.40 3.53 13.73
C GLY A 22 10.61 3.04 12.94
N ILE A 23 10.38 2.89 11.64
CA ILE A 23 11.43 2.77 10.64
C ILE A 23 11.34 4.04 9.79
N LEU A 24 12.44 4.77 9.60
CA LEU A 24 12.38 5.93 8.71
C LEU A 24 12.24 5.45 7.28
N ASP A 25 13.27 4.78 6.77
CA ASP A 25 13.28 4.29 5.40
C ASP A 25 13.34 2.77 5.31
N ILE A 26 12.51 2.22 4.44
CA ILE A 26 12.66 0.86 3.92
C ILE A 26 13.02 0.98 2.44
N VAL A 27 14.25 0.56 2.09
CA VAL A 27 14.72 0.59 0.70
C VAL A 27 14.86 -0.83 0.15
N LEU A 28 14.05 -1.15 -0.85
CA LEU A 28 14.05 -2.43 -1.56
C LEU A 28 14.67 -2.27 -2.95
N LEU A 29 15.86 -2.84 -3.14
CA LEU A 29 16.56 -2.88 -4.44
C LEU A 29 16.52 -4.29 -5.09
N GLY A 30 15.77 -5.21 -4.46
CA GLY A 30 15.50 -6.57 -4.91
C GLY A 30 14.85 -7.42 -3.82
N GLY A 31 13.86 -8.23 -4.19
CA GLY A 31 13.15 -9.14 -3.28
C GLY A 31 11.82 -8.60 -2.74
N ASP A 32 11.27 -9.27 -1.75
CA ASP A 32 9.87 -9.09 -1.38
C ASP A 32 9.71 -8.39 -0.02
N LEU A 33 8.80 -7.43 0.07
CA LEU A 33 8.33 -6.84 1.33
C LEU A 33 6.91 -7.32 1.65
N ILE A 34 6.73 -7.73 2.90
CA ILE A 34 5.40 -7.83 3.51
C ILE A 34 5.34 -6.89 4.70
N TYR A 35 4.52 -5.85 4.60
CA TYR A 35 4.30 -4.85 5.64
C TYR A 35 2.90 -5.02 6.24
N LEU A 36 2.85 -5.41 7.51
CA LEU A 36 1.60 -5.75 8.20
C LEU A 36 1.17 -4.69 9.24
N GLY A 37 2.07 -3.79 9.64
CA GLY A 37 1.79 -2.81 10.67
C GLY A 37 3.03 -2.10 11.19
N GLY A 38 2.82 -1.11 12.05
CA GLY A 38 3.85 -0.18 12.53
C GLY A 38 3.75 1.19 11.88
N GLU A 39 4.66 2.09 12.22
CA GLU A 39 4.87 3.37 11.56
C GLU A 39 6.20 3.36 10.79
N THR A 40 6.12 3.76 9.51
CA THR A 40 7.25 4.00 8.63
C THR A 40 7.10 5.34 7.90
N GLU A 41 8.20 6.08 7.70
CA GLU A 41 8.16 7.32 6.91
C GLU A 41 8.05 7.00 5.43
N GLU A 42 9.06 6.35 4.86
CA GLU A 42 9.14 6.06 3.44
C GLU A 42 9.40 4.57 3.14
N ILE A 43 8.72 4.07 2.10
CA ILE A 43 9.07 2.81 1.46
C ILE A 43 9.49 3.10 0.02
N THR A 44 10.78 2.88 -0.27
CA THR A 44 11.36 3.01 -1.61
C THR A 44 11.45 1.63 -2.27
N ILE A 45 10.89 1.48 -3.45
CA ILE A 45 10.83 0.21 -4.20
C ILE A 45 11.50 0.40 -5.56
N ALA A 46 12.52 -0.41 -5.84
CA ALA A 46 13.30 -0.37 -7.07
C ALA A 46 13.78 -1.77 -7.47
N GLY A 47 14.35 -1.88 -8.67
CA GLY A 47 14.91 -3.15 -9.17
C GLY A 47 13.83 -4.21 -9.37
N ASN A 48 14.14 -5.47 -9.06
CA ASN A 48 13.17 -6.57 -9.11
C ASN A 48 12.60 -6.83 -7.71
N SER A 49 11.81 -5.86 -7.22
CA SER A 49 11.21 -5.89 -5.89
C SER A 49 9.69 -5.88 -5.96
N GLU A 50 9.05 -6.56 -5.02
CA GLU A 50 7.59 -6.55 -4.83
C GLU A 50 7.24 -6.18 -3.39
N ALA A 51 6.13 -5.49 -3.18
CA ALA A 51 5.66 -5.11 -1.85
C ALA A 51 4.17 -5.43 -1.65
N ILE A 52 3.85 -5.98 -0.49
CA ILE A 52 2.49 -6.23 -0.03
C ILE A 52 2.26 -5.43 1.25
N LEU A 53 1.34 -4.47 1.19
CA LEU A 53 1.02 -3.55 2.27
C LEU A 53 -0.39 -3.87 2.82
N LYS A 54 -0.50 -4.10 4.13
CA LYS A 54 -1.74 -4.56 4.77
C LYS A 54 -2.14 -3.81 6.04
N GLY A 55 -1.36 -2.83 6.48
CA GLY A 55 -1.62 -2.14 7.74
C GLY A 55 -0.54 -1.14 8.12
N GLY A 56 -0.80 -0.38 9.18
CA GLY A 56 0.13 0.59 9.76
C GLY A 56 0.04 2.00 9.16
N ARG A 57 0.95 2.87 9.58
CA ARG A 57 1.15 4.20 9.01
C ARG A 57 2.37 4.15 8.09
N ILE A 58 2.17 4.60 6.85
CA ILE A 58 3.21 4.76 5.84
C ILE A 58 3.00 6.16 5.29
N ASP A 59 3.96 7.06 5.45
CA ASP A 59 3.76 8.45 5.02
C ASP A 59 4.02 8.62 3.51
N TYR A 60 5.01 7.91 2.98
CA TYR A 60 5.47 8.02 1.60
C TYR A 60 5.77 6.66 0.95
N ILE A 61 5.47 6.57 -0.34
CA ILE A 61 5.98 5.53 -1.23
C ILE A 61 6.73 6.18 -2.39
N THR A 62 7.93 5.68 -2.65
CA THR A 62 8.74 6.00 -3.81
C THR A 62 8.89 4.75 -4.68
N ASN A 63 8.68 4.88 -5.98
CA ASN A 63 8.83 3.79 -6.94
C ASN A 63 9.81 4.18 -8.04
N MET A 64 10.83 3.37 -8.24
CA MET A 64 11.84 3.51 -9.31
C MET A 64 11.85 2.26 -10.19
N GLN A 65 10.67 1.89 -10.68
CA GLN A 65 10.44 0.77 -11.58
C GLN A 65 9.60 1.23 -12.76
N TYR A 66 9.94 0.78 -13.97
CA TYR A 66 9.04 0.88 -15.11
C TYR A 66 7.95 -0.17 -14.98
N VAL A 67 6.70 0.24 -15.20
CA VAL A 67 5.53 -0.61 -15.10
C VAL A 67 5.46 -1.50 -16.34
N ASP A 68 5.52 -2.81 -16.11
CA ASP A 68 5.17 -3.81 -17.11
C ASP A 68 3.72 -4.31 -16.87
N GLU A 69 3.34 -5.47 -17.41
CA GLU A 69 2.00 -6.04 -17.18
C GLU A 69 1.74 -6.36 -15.69
N LEU A 70 2.79 -6.52 -14.87
CA LEU A 70 2.72 -6.86 -13.46
C LEU A 70 3.04 -5.65 -12.58
N LYS A 71 2.03 -5.26 -11.80
CA LYS A 71 2.17 -4.23 -10.77
C LYS A 71 2.86 -4.81 -9.54
N ASN A 72 3.89 -4.13 -9.07
CA ASN A 72 4.78 -4.65 -8.04
C ASN A 72 4.38 -4.23 -6.61
N ILE A 73 3.42 -3.33 -6.45
CA ILE A 73 2.97 -2.84 -5.15
C ILE A 73 1.51 -3.22 -4.97
N SER A 74 1.22 -4.10 -4.02
CA SER A 74 -0.14 -4.50 -3.67
C SER A 74 -0.58 -3.88 -2.34
N ILE A 75 -1.64 -3.09 -2.37
CA ILE A 75 -2.25 -2.47 -1.19
C ILE A 75 -3.57 -3.19 -0.89
N TYR A 76 -3.66 -3.81 0.28
CA TYR A 76 -4.89 -4.45 0.75
C TYR A 76 -5.72 -3.42 1.50
N SER A 77 -6.85 -3.03 0.92
CA SER A 77 -7.73 -1.99 1.48
C SER A 77 -9.16 -2.49 1.53
N GLN A 78 -9.96 -1.94 2.43
CA GLN A 78 -11.42 -2.03 2.33
C GLN A 78 -11.90 -1.26 1.09
N PRO A 79 -13.12 -1.57 0.58
CA PRO A 79 -13.77 -0.76 -0.44
C PRO A 79 -13.91 0.71 0.00
N GLY A 80 -13.91 1.63 -0.96
CA GLY A 80 -14.04 3.07 -0.68
C GLY A 80 -12.73 3.82 -0.49
N TRP A 81 -11.61 3.22 -0.90
CA TRP A 81 -10.35 3.93 -1.09
C TRP A 81 -10.45 4.97 -2.22
N SER A 82 -9.59 6.00 -2.18
CA SER A 82 -9.55 7.05 -3.19
C SER A 82 -8.13 7.48 -3.52
N TRP A 83 -7.89 7.81 -4.78
CA TRP A 83 -6.68 8.55 -5.17
C TRP A 83 -6.77 9.98 -4.65
N GLU A 84 -5.68 10.44 -4.06
CA GLU A 84 -5.47 11.85 -3.77
C GLU A 84 -4.88 12.52 -5.03
N THR A 85 -5.42 13.67 -5.38
CA THR A 85 -4.94 14.45 -6.52
C THR A 85 -4.53 15.86 -6.09
N THR A 86 -3.60 16.44 -6.84
CA THR A 86 -3.18 17.83 -6.67
C THR A 86 -2.98 18.46 -8.03
N PHE A 87 -3.42 19.71 -8.19
CA PHE A 87 -3.24 20.44 -9.42
C PHE A 87 -1.76 20.73 -9.67
N ASP A 88 -1.23 20.25 -10.80
CA ASP A 88 0.11 20.59 -11.27
C ASP A 88 0.04 21.80 -12.20
N PRO A 89 0.62 22.96 -11.81
CA PRO A 89 0.63 24.13 -12.68
C PRO A 89 1.50 23.97 -13.94
N ALA A 90 2.46 23.03 -13.95
CA ALA A 90 3.32 22.77 -15.11
C ALA A 90 2.57 22.02 -16.21
N GLU A 91 1.85 20.95 -15.84
CA GLU A 91 1.06 20.12 -16.76
C GLU A 91 -0.35 20.69 -17.00
N GLN A 92 -0.78 21.67 -16.18
CA GLN A 92 -2.13 22.27 -16.20
C GLN A 92 -3.27 21.26 -15.97
N GLU A 93 -3.00 20.21 -15.19
CA GLU A 93 -3.95 19.16 -14.87
C GLU A 93 -3.77 18.63 -13.44
N ASP A 94 -4.77 17.91 -12.94
CA ASP A 94 -4.69 17.23 -11.66
C ASP A 94 -3.87 15.95 -11.80
N ILE A 95 -2.80 15.84 -11.03
CA ILE A 95 -1.95 14.64 -10.97
C ILE A 95 -2.26 13.82 -9.71
N ILE A 96 -2.10 12.51 -9.80
CA ILE A 96 -2.26 11.61 -8.65
C ILE A 96 -1.02 11.73 -7.75
N THR A 97 -1.23 12.13 -6.50
CA THR A 97 -0.17 12.41 -5.52
C THR A 97 -0.22 11.50 -4.30
N GLY A 98 -1.23 10.66 -4.17
CA GLY A 98 -1.33 9.73 -3.05
C GLY A 98 -2.57 8.85 -3.12
N ILE A 99 -2.79 8.12 -2.03
CA ILE A 99 -3.94 7.26 -1.84
C ILE A 99 -4.41 7.30 -0.38
N THR A 100 -5.71 7.31 -0.18
CA THR A 100 -6.37 7.22 1.12
C THR A 100 -7.33 6.04 1.17
N GLY A 101 -7.55 5.51 2.36
CA GLY A 101 -8.47 4.40 2.55
C GLY A 101 -8.45 3.84 3.97
N LEU A 102 -9.02 2.66 4.13
CA LEU A 102 -9.04 1.91 5.38
C LEU A 102 -8.36 0.56 5.20
N TRP A 103 -7.51 0.20 6.15
CA TRP A 103 -6.99 -1.17 6.28
C TRP A 103 -8.09 -2.14 6.73
N GLU A 104 -7.81 -3.45 6.65
CA GLU A 104 -8.76 -4.50 7.08
C GLU A 104 -9.22 -4.34 8.54
N ASP A 105 -8.39 -3.76 9.41
CA ASP A 105 -8.69 -3.52 10.82
C ASP A 105 -9.48 -2.23 11.11
N ASN A 106 -9.94 -1.52 10.07
CA ASN A 106 -10.61 -0.21 10.11
C ASN A 106 -9.73 0.98 10.51
N THR A 107 -8.41 0.81 10.60
CA THR A 107 -7.53 1.96 10.76
C THR A 107 -7.32 2.65 9.40
N ALA A 108 -7.34 3.99 9.41
CA ALA A 108 -7.19 4.77 8.19
C ALA A 108 -5.73 4.87 7.76
N PHE A 109 -5.53 4.96 6.44
CA PHE A 109 -4.25 5.32 5.86
C PHE A 109 -4.38 6.50 4.91
N ALA A 110 -3.29 7.25 4.82
CA ALA A 110 -3.07 8.28 3.83
C ALA A 110 -1.58 8.19 3.45
N ILE A 111 -1.30 7.81 2.20
CA ILE A 111 0.05 7.57 1.71
C ILE A 111 0.30 8.52 0.56
N ASN A 112 1.37 9.31 0.64
CA ASN A 112 1.78 10.20 -0.44
C ASN A 112 2.76 9.50 -1.38
N PHE A 113 2.80 9.95 -2.62
CA PHE A 113 3.69 9.43 -3.65
C PHE A 113 4.80 10.41 -3.96
N ILE A 114 6.03 9.89 -4.01
CA ILE A 114 7.19 10.61 -4.51
C ILE A 114 7.50 10.01 -5.89
N ASN A 115 7.19 10.77 -6.93
CA ASN A 115 7.46 10.38 -8.31
C ASN A 115 8.86 10.85 -8.72
N ASP A 116 9.64 9.94 -9.31
CA ASP A 116 10.90 10.27 -9.95
C ASP A 116 10.65 10.50 -11.46
N VAL A 117 11.31 11.50 -12.05
CA VAL A 117 11.11 11.90 -13.45
C VAL A 117 11.58 10.85 -14.45
N ASP A 118 12.53 10.00 -14.05
CA ASP A 118 13.11 8.99 -14.93
C ASP A 118 12.29 7.69 -14.97
N TYR A 119 11.27 7.54 -14.12
CA TYR A 119 10.48 6.32 -13.94
C TYR A 119 8.97 6.57 -14.06
N ASP A 120 8.20 5.48 -14.16
CA ASP A 120 6.75 5.59 -14.16
C ASP A 120 6.22 6.06 -12.80
N PRO A 121 5.20 6.94 -12.77
CA PRO A 121 4.57 7.39 -11.53
C PRO A 121 4.14 6.24 -10.63
N VAL A 122 4.27 6.44 -9.32
CA VAL A 122 4.01 5.40 -8.29
C VAL A 122 2.64 4.74 -8.46
N TRP A 123 1.60 5.53 -8.74
CA TRP A 123 0.22 5.05 -8.89
C TRP A 123 0.06 4.00 -9.99
N MET A 124 0.88 4.04 -11.05
CA MET A 124 0.82 3.06 -12.14
C MET A 124 1.28 1.68 -11.69
N ASN A 125 2.19 1.61 -10.71
CA ASN A 125 2.72 0.36 -10.16
C ASN A 125 1.89 -0.19 -8.98
N ILE A 126 0.79 0.50 -8.61
CA ILE A 126 -0.08 0.10 -7.51
C ILE A 126 -1.26 -0.76 -7.99
N ASN A 127 -1.38 -1.93 -7.39
CA ASN A 127 -2.51 -2.82 -7.45
C ASN A 127 -3.30 -2.74 -6.14
N ILE A 128 -4.58 -2.39 -6.21
CA ILE A 128 -5.46 -2.41 -5.03
C ILE A 128 -6.17 -3.75 -4.95
N VAL A 129 -6.01 -4.41 -3.81
CA VAL A 129 -6.70 -5.67 -3.49
C VAL A 129 -7.79 -5.35 -2.48
N GLU A 130 -9.03 -5.27 -2.95
CA GLU A 130 -10.17 -4.98 -2.08
C GLU A 130 -10.52 -6.20 -1.20
N VAL A 131 -10.49 -5.99 0.11
CA VAL A 131 -10.88 -6.99 1.11
C VAL A 131 -12.29 -6.65 1.61
N PRO A 132 -13.31 -7.51 1.39
CA PRO A 132 -14.66 -7.24 1.86
C PRO A 132 -14.71 -7.04 3.37
N GLU A 133 -15.47 -6.04 3.81
CA GLU A 133 -15.68 -5.81 5.24
C GLU A 133 -16.27 -7.05 5.94
N PRO A 134 -15.89 -7.32 7.21
CA PRO A 134 -16.43 -8.45 7.96
C PRO A 134 -17.97 -8.49 8.04
N ALA A 135 -18.62 -7.33 8.07
CA ALA A 135 -20.09 -7.23 8.08
C ALA A 135 -20.71 -7.73 6.76
N THR A 136 -20.06 -7.44 5.64
CA THR A 136 -20.48 -7.92 4.31
C THR A 136 -20.39 -9.44 4.23
N LEU A 137 -19.29 -10.02 4.75
CA LEU A 137 -19.14 -11.47 4.83
C LEU A 137 -20.20 -12.11 5.74
N LEU A 138 -20.52 -11.48 6.87
CA LEU A 138 -21.57 -11.94 7.77
C LEU A 138 -22.94 -11.93 7.07
N LEU A 139 -23.30 -10.84 6.39
CA LEU A 139 -24.56 -10.73 5.64
C LEU A 139 -24.66 -11.78 4.53
N ILE A 140 -23.59 -12.03 3.79
CA ILE A 140 -23.54 -13.08 2.76
C ILE A 140 -23.77 -14.46 3.39
N SER A 141 -23.08 -14.76 4.50
CA SER A 141 -23.22 -16.05 5.19
C SER A 141 -24.63 -16.26 5.74
N LEU A 142 -25.24 -15.23 6.32
CA LEU A 142 -26.61 -15.26 6.83
C LEU A 142 -27.62 -15.40 5.69
N GLY A 143 -27.45 -14.66 4.60
CA GLY A 143 -28.28 -14.76 3.40
C GLY A 143 -28.25 -16.17 2.80
N ALA A 144 -27.06 -16.74 2.63
CA ALA A 144 -26.90 -18.12 2.14
C ALA A 144 -27.54 -19.16 3.08
N ALA A 145 -27.40 -18.99 4.40
CA ALA A 145 -28.02 -19.87 5.38
C ALA A 145 -29.56 -19.82 5.36
N LEU A 146 -30.15 -18.65 5.12
CA LEU A 146 -31.61 -18.47 5.01
C LEU A 146 -32.17 -19.08 3.73
N ILE A 147 -31.46 -18.99 2.60
CA ILE A 147 -31.88 -19.62 1.33
C ILE A 147 -31.91 -21.15 1.48
N ARG A 148 -30.93 -21.74 2.18
CA ARG A 148 -30.84 -23.20 2.37
C ARG A 148 -31.96 -23.79 3.24
N LYS A 149 -32.70 -22.95 4.00
CA LYS A 149 -33.82 -23.37 4.84
C LYS A 149 -35.18 -23.30 4.14
N ARG A 150 -35.21 -22.97 2.85
CA ARG A 150 -36.38 -23.08 1.98
C ARG A 150 -36.24 -24.29 1.07
#